data_AF-A0A5C5RPU0-F1
#
_entry.id   AF-A0A5C5RPU0-F1
#
_cell.length_a   1.000
_cell.length_b   1.000
_cell.length_c   1.000
_cell.angle_alpha   90.00
_cell.angle_beta   90.00
_cell.angle_gamma   90.00
#
_symmetry.space_group_name_H-M   'P 1'
#
loop_
_entity.id
_entity.type
_entity.pdbx_description
1 polymer ?
#
loop_
_entity_poly.entity_id
_entity_poly.type
_entity_poly.pdbx_seq_one_letter_code
_entity_poly.pdbx_strand_id
1 'polypeptide(L)'
;MTANDASLAALAESAEIRSEASRRRIDKALKAMRRNGEAINVQAVARRAGLARTTVYRHKDLLGQIHRQRRTATAVPSDHAASGQGTAASDAGVDPSRGVAAALHLRIRQKDATIAELTGQVKALEATIARLHGVIDDLSPD
;
A
#
# COMPACT_ATOMS: atom_id res chain seq x y z
N MET A 1 -5.95 -37.81 33.21
CA MET A 1 -5.46 -37.00 32.08
C MET A 1 -4.28 -37.74 31.48
N THR A 2 -4.37 -38.17 30.23
CA THR A 2 -3.29 -38.96 29.62
C THR A 2 -2.22 -38.01 29.08
N ALA A 3 -0.94 -38.41 29.13
CA ALA A 3 0.17 -37.60 28.62
C ALA A 3 0.00 -37.15 27.14
N ASN A 4 -0.86 -37.85 26.40
CA ASN A 4 -1.22 -37.53 25.02
C ASN A 4 -2.07 -36.25 24.92
N ASP A 5 -3.01 -36.04 25.85
CA ASP A 5 -3.89 -34.86 25.85
C ASP A 5 -3.10 -33.57 26.15
N ALA A 6 -2.16 -33.64 27.09
CA ALA A 6 -1.26 -32.55 27.41
C ALA A 6 -0.32 -32.22 26.23
N SER A 7 0.14 -33.25 25.50
CA SER A 7 0.97 -33.07 24.31
C SER A 7 0.20 -32.42 23.15
N LEU A 8 -1.06 -32.80 22.93
CA LEU A 8 -1.94 -32.18 21.94
C LEU A 8 -2.26 -30.72 22.29
N ALA A 9 -2.49 -30.42 23.57
CA ALA A 9 -2.72 -29.05 24.04
C ALA A 9 -1.50 -28.15 23.82
N ALA A 10 -0.29 -28.62 24.15
CA ALA A 10 0.94 -27.86 23.92
C ALA A 10 1.19 -27.59 22.42
N LEU A 11 0.88 -28.56 21.55
CA LEU A 11 0.97 -28.38 20.11
C LEU A 11 -0.05 -27.34 19.60
N ALA A 12 -1.28 -27.36 20.11
CA ALA A 12 -2.30 -26.37 19.78
C ALA A 12 -1.88 -24.96 20.21
N GLU A 13 -1.38 -24.79 21.43
CA GLU A 13 -0.90 -23.52 21.96
C GLU A 13 0.25 -22.96 21.09
N SER A 14 1.22 -23.81 20.72
CA SER A 14 2.31 -23.40 19.82
C SER A 14 1.81 -22.97 18.43
N ALA A 15 0.72 -23.56 17.94
CA ALA A 15 0.12 -23.21 16.67
C ALA A 15 -0.63 -21.86 16.76
N GLU A 16 -1.29 -21.60 17.88
CA GLU A 16 -1.96 -20.34 18.18
C GLU A 16 -0.97 -19.18 18.27
N ILE A 17 0.14 -19.35 19.01
CA ILE A 17 1.20 -18.34 19.12
C ILE A 17 1.74 -17.97 17.72
N ARG A 18 1.97 -18.96 16.85
CA ARG A 18 2.43 -18.71 15.46
C ARG A 18 1.38 -18.01 14.61
N SER A 19 0.12 -18.37 14.78
CA SER A 19 -1.03 -17.73 14.12
C SER A 19 -1.14 -16.26 14.54
N GLU A 20 -1.05 -15.96 15.84
CA GLU A 20 -1.07 -14.60 16.34
C GLU A 20 0.11 -13.76 15.87
N ALA A 21 1.33 -14.31 15.90
CA ALA A 21 2.51 -13.63 15.40
C ALA A 21 2.35 -13.26 13.91
N SER A 22 1.77 -14.16 13.12
CA SER A 22 1.46 -13.92 11.71
C SER A 22 0.41 -12.82 11.54
N ARG A 23 -0.68 -12.84 12.32
CA ARG A 23 -1.71 -11.79 12.32
C ARG A 23 -1.12 -10.41 12.65
N ARG A 24 -0.32 -10.31 13.73
CA ARG A 24 0.32 -9.05 14.15
C ARG A 24 1.23 -8.48 13.06
N ARG A 25 1.97 -9.33 12.33
CA ARG A 25 2.82 -8.91 11.19
C ARG A 25 1.98 -8.39 10.03
N ILE A 26 0.88 -9.06 9.70
CA ILE A 26 -0.04 -8.62 8.63
C ILE A 26 -0.69 -7.28 8.98
N ASP A 27 -1.15 -7.10 10.21
CA ASP A 27 -1.74 -5.82 10.67
C ASP A 27 -0.73 -4.68 10.62
N LYS A 28 0.51 -4.94 11.06
CA LYS A 28 1.59 -3.95 10.97
C LYS A 28 1.89 -3.58 9.52
N ALA A 29 1.92 -4.57 8.62
CA ALA A 29 2.11 -4.36 7.19
C ALA A 29 0.97 -3.52 6.59
N LEU A 30 -0.29 -3.86 6.90
CA LEU A 30 -1.46 -3.09 6.46
C LEU A 30 -1.40 -1.63 6.95
N LYS A 31 -1.08 -1.40 8.23
CA LYS A 31 -0.92 -0.04 8.77
C LYS A 31 0.21 0.72 8.09
N ALA A 32 1.32 0.06 7.76
CA ALA A 32 2.44 0.68 7.05
C ALA A 32 2.07 1.03 5.61
N MET A 33 1.42 0.11 4.88
CA MET A 33 0.96 0.33 3.51
C MET A 33 -0.05 1.48 3.43
N ARG A 34 -0.95 1.58 4.42
CA ARG A 34 -1.88 2.71 4.55
C ARG A 34 -1.18 4.05 4.72
N ARG A 35 -0.14 4.12 5.56
CA ARG A 35 0.65 5.35 5.77
C ARG A 35 1.42 5.76 4.52
N ASN A 36 1.88 4.78 3.75
CA ASN A 36 2.69 5.01 2.56
C ASN A 36 1.84 5.22 1.30
N GLY A 37 0.52 4.97 1.35
CA GLY A 37 -0.36 5.05 0.17
C GLY A 37 -0.10 3.94 -0.86
N GLU A 38 0.48 2.81 -0.44
CA GLU A 38 0.84 1.71 -1.34
C GLU A 38 -0.40 0.89 -1.72
N ALA A 39 -0.43 0.35 -2.94
CA ALA A 39 -1.54 -0.48 -3.42
C ALA A 39 -1.74 -1.71 -2.52
N ILE A 40 -2.87 -1.74 -1.80
CA ILE A 40 -3.20 -2.81 -0.85
C ILE A 40 -3.70 -4.02 -1.63
N ASN A 41 -2.76 -4.94 -1.93
CA ASN A 41 -3.06 -6.24 -2.52
C ASN A 41 -2.45 -7.35 -1.66
N VAL A 42 -3.01 -8.57 -1.75
CA VAL A 42 -2.56 -9.74 -0.96
C VAL A 42 -1.05 -9.99 -1.12
N GLN A 43 -0.48 -9.69 -2.28
CA GLN A 43 0.93 -9.88 -2.58
C GLN A 43 1.85 -8.88 -1.94
N ALA A 44 1.49 -7.62 -2.04
CA ALA A 44 2.19 -6.52 -1.43
C ALA A 44 2.14 -6.67 0.10
N VAL A 45 0.99 -7.04 0.67
CA VAL A 45 0.86 -7.33 2.10
C VAL A 45 1.76 -8.50 2.53
N ALA A 46 1.75 -9.61 1.79
CA ALA A 46 2.60 -10.77 2.09
C ALA A 46 4.10 -10.43 2.04
N ARG A 47 4.54 -9.73 0.98
CA ARG A 47 5.94 -9.27 0.83
C ARG A 47 6.32 -8.31 1.95
N ARG A 48 5.47 -7.33 2.26
CA ARG A 48 5.69 -6.33 3.31
C ARG A 48 5.75 -6.97 4.71
N ALA A 49 4.94 -7.99 4.96
CA ALA A 49 4.92 -8.72 6.22
C ALA A 49 6.02 -9.79 6.34
N GLY A 50 6.74 -10.09 5.25
CA GLY A 50 7.72 -11.18 5.20
C GLY A 50 7.08 -12.57 5.36
N LEU A 51 5.84 -12.75 4.88
CA LEU A 51 5.06 -13.98 5.02
C LEU A 51 4.74 -14.58 3.65
N ALA A 52 4.53 -15.90 3.62
CA ALA A 52 4.02 -16.58 2.44
C ALA A 52 2.56 -16.17 2.14
N ARG A 53 2.17 -16.19 0.85
CA ARG A 53 0.78 -15.94 0.40
C ARG A 53 -0.22 -16.85 1.14
N THR A 54 0.15 -18.12 1.32
CA THR A 54 -0.70 -19.15 1.94
C THR A 54 -1.10 -18.78 3.37
N THR A 55 -0.19 -18.18 4.14
CA THR A 55 -0.47 -17.69 5.50
C THR A 55 -1.49 -16.56 5.49
N VAL A 56 -1.41 -15.64 4.52
CA VAL A 56 -2.42 -14.58 4.37
C VAL A 56 -3.78 -15.17 4.01
N TYR A 57 -3.83 -16.20 3.15
CA TYR A 57 -5.09 -16.86 2.78
C TYR A 57 -5.74 -17.65 3.92
N ARG A 58 -4.95 -18.19 4.86
CA ARG A 58 -5.48 -18.86 6.06
C ARG A 58 -6.27 -17.91 6.96
N HIS A 59 -5.97 -16.62 6.92
CA HIS A 59 -6.65 -15.60 7.72
C HIS A 59 -7.75 -14.91 6.91
N LYS A 60 -8.92 -15.56 6.85
CA LYS A 60 -10.08 -15.07 6.08
C LYS A 60 -10.55 -13.67 6.49
N ASP A 61 -10.42 -13.31 7.76
CA ASP A 61 -10.79 -11.97 8.26
C ASP A 61 -9.93 -10.87 7.63
N LEU A 62 -8.63 -11.13 7.47
CA LEU A 62 -7.66 -10.21 6.87
C LEU A 62 -7.86 -10.11 5.35
N LEU A 63 -8.24 -11.22 4.68
CA LEU A 63 -8.67 -11.17 3.28
C LEU A 63 -9.93 -10.29 3.12
N GLY A 64 -10.90 -10.42 4.02
CA GLY A 64 -12.09 -9.59 4.03
C GLY A 64 -11.76 -8.11 4.16
N GLN A 65 -10.80 -7.76 5.03
CA GLN A 65 -10.33 -6.39 5.19
C GLN A 65 -9.60 -5.86 3.94
N ILE A 66 -8.72 -6.66 3.34
CA ILE A 66 -8.03 -6.32 2.08
C ILE A 66 -9.04 -6.13 0.94
N HIS A 67 -10.02 -7.02 0.81
CA HIS A 67 -11.04 -6.94 -0.23
C HIS A 67 -11.99 -5.75 -0.03
N ARG A 68 -12.37 -5.43 1.21
CA ARG A 68 -13.14 -4.22 1.51
C ARG A 68 -12.34 -2.97 1.15
N GLN A 69 -11.07 -2.90 1.57
CA GLN A 69 -10.20 -1.76 1.27
C GLN A 69 -9.93 -1.60 -0.23
N ARG A 70 -9.72 -2.70 -0.94
CA ARG A 70 -9.58 -2.68 -2.39
C ARG A 70 -10.87 -2.21 -3.05
N ARG A 71 -12.03 -2.70 -2.60
CA ARG A 71 -13.32 -2.23 -3.10
C ARG A 71 -13.55 -0.75 -2.82
N THR A 72 -13.20 -0.23 -1.64
CA THR A 72 -13.31 1.21 -1.38
C THR A 72 -12.30 2.04 -2.18
N ALA A 73 -11.12 1.50 -2.48
CA ALA A 73 -10.13 2.15 -3.33
C ALA A 73 -10.49 2.09 -4.83
N THR A 74 -11.23 1.05 -5.25
CA THR A 74 -11.65 0.85 -6.65
C THR A 74 -13.05 1.42 -6.93
N ALA A 75 -13.92 1.50 -5.92
CA ALA A 75 -15.22 2.17 -5.96
C ALA A 75 -15.10 3.70 -5.82
N VAL A 76 -13.98 4.26 -6.30
CA VAL A 76 -14.08 5.53 -7.01
C VAL A 76 -15.06 5.29 -8.14
N PRO A 77 -16.22 5.98 -8.21
CA PRO A 77 -17.06 5.88 -9.38
C PRO A 77 -16.23 6.41 -10.55
N SER A 78 -15.69 5.48 -11.32
CA SER A 78 -15.26 5.76 -12.68
C SER A 78 -16.56 6.07 -13.42
N ASP A 79 -16.96 7.34 -13.46
CA ASP A 79 -18.06 7.86 -14.29
C ASP A 79 -17.69 7.81 -15.78
N HIS A 80 -17.20 6.66 -16.22
CA HIS A 80 -16.85 6.35 -17.59
C HIS A 80 -17.51 5.03 -17.97
N ALA A 81 -18.84 5.05 -18.06
CA ALA A 81 -19.58 4.06 -18.82
C ALA A 81 -20.82 4.70 -19.48
N ALA A 82 -20.67 4.96 -20.78
CA ALA A 82 -21.67 4.86 -21.85
C ALA A 82 -22.83 5.89 -21.94
N SER A 83 -22.75 6.67 -23.03
CA SER A 83 -23.81 7.11 -23.96
C SER A 83 -25.25 7.27 -23.49
N GLY A 84 -25.79 8.46 -23.73
CA GLY A 84 -27.22 8.67 -23.97
C GLY A 84 -27.66 10.09 -23.67
N GLN A 85 -28.10 10.82 -24.69
CA GLN A 85 -28.78 12.11 -24.54
C GLN A 85 -29.95 12.00 -23.55
N GLY A 86 -30.16 13.05 -22.75
CA GLY A 86 -31.35 13.12 -21.89
C GLY A 86 -31.27 14.21 -20.84
N THR A 87 -31.63 15.43 -21.26
CA THR A 87 -32.37 16.44 -20.52
C THR A 87 -32.56 16.33 -18.99
N ALA A 88 -32.27 17.48 -18.37
CA ALA A 88 -33.04 18.11 -17.29
C ALA A 88 -32.83 17.63 -15.85
N ALA A 89 -32.25 18.55 -15.08
CA ALA A 89 -32.66 18.99 -13.75
C ALA A 89 -33.09 17.92 -12.74
N SER A 90 -32.22 17.65 -11.77
CA SER A 90 -32.66 17.43 -10.39
C SER A 90 -31.48 17.51 -9.42
N ASP A 91 -31.65 18.39 -8.43
CA ASP A 91 -31.08 18.33 -7.08
C ASP A 91 -29.57 18.54 -6.91
N ALA A 92 -29.20 19.81 -6.69
CA ALA A 92 -27.90 20.22 -6.18
C ALA A 92 -27.78 19.89 -4.68
N GLY A 93 -27.81 18.60 -4.35
CA GLY A 93 -27.23 18.11 -3.10
C GLY A 93 -25.72 18.28 -3.18
N VAL A 94 -25.18 19.30 -2.52
CA VAL A 94 -23.73 19.45 -2.32
C VAL A 94 -23.28 18.30 -1.42
N ASP A 95 -22.93 17.18 -2.06
CA ASP A 95 -22.39 16.02 -1.36
C ASP A 95 -21.01 16.39 -0.79
N PRO A 96 -20.83 16.45 0.54
CA PRO A 96 -19.54 16.79 1.16
C PRO A 96 -18.43 15.83 0.74
N SER A 97 -18.77 14.65 0.25
CA SER A 97 -17.86 13.65 -0.31
C SER A 97 -17.12 14.16 -1.56
N ARG A 98 -17.74 15.01 -2.38
CA ARG A 98 -17.08 15.63 -3.56
C ARG A 98 -15.99 16.63 -3.15
N GLY A 99 -16.24 17.41 -2.09
CA GLY A 99 -15.25 18.35 -1.56
C GLY A 99 -14.01 17.64 -1.00
N VAL A 100 -14.23 16.55 -0.26
CA VAL A 100 -13.14 15.71 0.27
C VAL A 100 -12.35 15.06 -0.86
N ALA A 101 -13.02 14.55 -1.91
CA ALA A 101 -12.34 13.97 -3.06
C ALA A 101 -11.47 14.98 -3.81
N ALA A 102 -11.96 16.21 -4.01
CA ALA A 102 -11.19 17.29 -4.63
C ALA A 102 -9.94 17.66 -3.80
N ALA A 103 -10.06 17.73 -2.47
CA ALA A 103 -8.94 17.98 -1.59
C ALA A 103 -7.89 16.84 -1.62
N LEU A 104 -8.33 15.58 -1.71
CA LEU A 104 -7.43 14.44 -1.86
C LEU A 104 -6.68 14.45 -3.19
N HIS A 105 -7.36 14.77 -4.30
CA HIS A 105 -6.71 14.90 -5.61
C HIS A 105 -5.67 16.04 -5.64
N LEU A 106 -5.98 17.18 -5.02
CA LEU A 106 -5.03 18.27 -4.89
C LEU A 106 -3.78 17.82 -4.11
N ARG A 107 -3.98 17.08 -3.01
CA ARG A 107 -2.88 16.54 -2.20
C ARG A 107 -2.04 15.50 -2.95
N ILE A 108 -2.66 14.65 -3.77
CA ILE A 108 -1.95 13.71 -4.63
C ILE A 108 -1.07 14.48 -5.62
N ARG A 109 -1.62 15.48 -6.31
CA ARG A 109 -0.86 16.32 -7.24
C ARG A 109 0.32 17.03 -6.58
N GLN A 110 0.11 17.57 -5.37
CA GLN A 110 1.20 18.19 -4.60
C GLN A 110 2.31 17.18 -4.28
N LYS A 111 1.95 15.95 -3.88
CA LYS A 111 2.93 14.89 -3.63
C LYS A 111 3.66 14.49 -4.91
N ASP A 112 2.96 14.34 -6.03
CA ASP A 112 3.57 13.99 -7.32
C ASP A 112 4.55 15.08 -7.78
N ALA A 113 4.21 16.35 -7.58
CA ALA A 113 5.12 17.46 -7.84
C ALA A 113 6.38 17.40 -6.96
N THR A 114 6.24 17.10 -5.67
CA THR A 114 7.41 16.93 -4.78
C THR A 114 8.28 15.74 -5.16
N ILE A 115 7.69 14.65 -5.65
CA ILE A 115 8.44 13.49 -6.13
C ILE A 115 9.24 13.87 -7.38
N ALA A 116 8.60 14.55 -8.34
CA ALA A 116 9.27 15.03 -9.54
C ALA A 116 10.47 15.93 -9.19
N GLU A 117 10.28 16.89 -8.28
CA GLU A 117 11.35 17.77 -7.80
C GLU A 117 12.52 16.98 -7.18
N LEU A 118 12.25 16.11 -6.21
CA LEU A 118 13.29 15.32 -5.54
C LEU A 118 14.03 14.42 -6.52
N THR A 119 13.33 13.81 -7.48
CA THR A 119 13.99 12.99 -8.51
C THR A 119 14.84 13.83 -9.47
N GLY A 120 14.47 15.08 -9.73
CA GLY A 120 15.30 16.04 -10.46
C GLY A 120 16.58 16.39 -9.70
N GLN A 121 16.46 16.65 -8.39
CA GLN A 121 17.60 16.94 -7.52
C GLN A 121 18.58 15.77 -7.46
N VAL A 122 18.09 14.53 -7.34
CA VAL A 122 18.94 13.33 -7.36
C VAL A 122 19.73 13.25 -8.66
N LYS A 123 19.09 13.43 -9.82
CA LYS A 123 19.78 13.42 -11.11
C LYS A 123 20.81 14.53 -11.25
N ALA A 124 20.52 15.73 -10.73
CA ALA A 124 21.47 16.84 -10.75
C ALA A 124 22.69 16.56 -9.87
N LEU A 125 22.49 15.96 -8.70
CA LEU A 125 23.59 15.53 -7.82
C LEU A 125 24.41 14.41 -8.46
N GLU A 126 23.76 13.42 -9.08
CA GLU A 126 24.45 12.35 -9.83
C GLU A 126 25.30 12.91 -10.97
N ALA A 127 24.78 13.87 -11.74
CA ALA A 127 25.56 14.53 -12.80
C ALA A 127 26.75 15.33 -12.25
N THR A 128 26.57 15.97 -11.08
CA THR A 128 27.65 16.70 -10.41
C THR A 128 28.73 15.76 -9.92
N ILE A 129 28.35 14.63 -9.32
CA ILE A 129 29.28 13.58 -8.87
C ILE A 129 30.02 13.00 -10.07
N ALA A 130 29.34 12.67 -11.17
CA ALA A 130 29.97 12.15 -12.38
C ALA A 130 31.00 13.15 -12.96
N ARG A 131 30.69 14.44 -12.93
CA ARG A 131 31.62 15.50 -13.35
C ARG A 131 32.83 15.60 -12.42
N LEU A 132 32.61 15.57 -11.11
CA LEU A 132 33.69 15.59 -10.11
C LEU A 132 34.59 14.36 -10.23
N HIS A 133 34.01 13.18 -10.47
CA HIS A 133 34.76 11.95 -10.71
C HIS A 133 35.61 12.06 -11.98
N GLY A 134 35.07 12.57 -13.10
CA GLY A 134 35.87 12.79 -14.32
C GLY A 134 37.04 13.76 -14.09
N VAL A 135 36.86 14.82 -13.31
CA VAL A 135 37.95 15.74 -12.94
C VAL A 135 38.99 15.08 -12.04
N ILE A 136 38.58 14.18 -11.14
CA ILE A 136 39.52 13.41 -10.32
C ILE A 136 40.33 12.45 -11.18
N ASP A 137 39.69 11.78 -12.14
CA ASP A 137 40.37 10.89 -13.09
C ASP A 137 41.38 11.67 -13.96
N ASP A 138 41.04 12.88 -14.41
CA ASP A 138 41.93 13.76 -15.17
C ASP A 138 43.13 14.30 -14.33
N LEU A 139 42.95 14.46 -13.00
CA LEU A 139 43.98 14.95 -12.07
C LEU A 139 44.83 13.81 -11.46
N SER A 140 44.38 12.56 -11.61
CA SER A 140 45.09 11.36 -11.17
C SER A 140 45.37 10.43 -12.36
N PRO A 141 46.09 10.88 -13.41
CA PRO A 141 46.60 9.94 -14.40
C PRO A 141 47.72 9.13 -13.75
N ASP A 142 47.64 7.80 -13.85
CA ASP A 142 48.77 6.91 -13.55
C ASP A 142 50.03 7.29 -14.36
#